data_AF-I1BYP3-F1
#
_entry.id   AF-I1BYP3-F1
#
_cell.length_a   1.000
_cell.length_b   1.000
_cell.length_c   1.000
_cell.angle_alpha   90.00
_cell.angle_beta   90.00
_cell.angle_gamma   90.00
#
_symmetry.space_group_name_H-M   'P 1'
#
loop_
_entity.id
_entity.type
_entity.pdbx_description
1 polymer ?
#
loop_
_entity_poly.entity_id
_entity_poly.type
_entity_poly.pdbx_seq_one_letter_code
_entity_poly.pdbx_strand_id
1 'polypeptide(L)'
;MGTVISEIIPDTRSFKTAKRRFLQQNLEIRQQCRTSKQLSHCRRSISIDPILWLPMSKSERSRCIRRRLGWLLGGKPRPCPKHPTQQLSKNHAINCLDMHRRLFMPETVQDPLSFLLNMLPLRPSIPPSSALTWYQRWPIICSILHELDQLHHDKLIPAKYPHGQKLLIWLSQFL
;
A
#
# COMPACT_ATOMS: atom_id res chain seq x y z
N MET A 1 -19.14 3.18 -59.07
CA MET A 1 -17.91 2.48 -58.62
C MET A 1 -17.07 3.51 -57.89
N GLY A 2 -16.66 3.41 -56.63
CA GLY A 2 -17.07 2.65 -55.47
C GLY A 2 -16.49 3.46 -54.31
N THR A 3 -17.32 3.87 -53.35
CA THR A 3 -16.89 4.68 -52.21
C THR A 3 -15.93 3.86 -51.36
N VAL A 4 -14.66 4.27 -51.29
CA VAL A 4 -13.67 3.66 -50.40
C VAL A 4 -14.10 4.01 -48.97
N ILE A 5 -14.75 3.08 -48.29
CA ILE A 5 -14.87 3.11 -46.83
C ILE A 5 -13.45 2.86 -46.32
N SER A 6 -12.70 3.93 -46.08
CA SER A 6 -11.48 3.82 -45.29
C SER A 6 -11.90 3.35 -43.91
N GLU A 7 -11.72 2.06 -43.64
CA GLU A 7 -11.85 1.48 -42.31
C GLU A 7 -11.06 2.35 -41.33
N ILE A 8 -11.78 2.98 -40.40
CA ILE A 8 -11.19 3.67 -39.26
C ILE A 8 -10.64 2.56 -38.37
N ILE A 9 -9.46 2.03 -38.70
CA ILE A 9 -8.68 1.24 -37.76
C ILE A 9 -8.26 2.24 -36.68
N PRO A 10 -8.78 2.15 -35.44
CA PRO A 10 -8.45 3.12 -34.42
C PRO A 10 -6.94 3.05 -34.19
N ASP A 11 -6.25 4.17 -34.43
CA ASP A 11 -4.83 4.30 -34.15
C ASP A 11 -4.57 3.82 -32.71
N THR A 12 -3.66 2.87 -32.56
CA THR A 12 -3.29 2.27 -31.26
C THR A 12 -2.89 3.36 -30.25
N ARG A 13 -2.35 4.49 -30.71
CA ARG A 13 -2.03 5.65 -29.88
C ARG A 13 -3.30 6.39 -29.41
N SER A 14 -4.30 6.54 -30.28
CA SER A 14 -5.60 7.12 -29.95
C SER A 14 -6.33 6.27 -28.91
N PHE A 15 -6.37 4.95 -29.09
CA PHE A 15 -6.99 4.03 -28.13
C PHE A 15 -6.29 4.05 -26.76
N LYS A 16 -4.95 4.01 -26.72
CA LYS A 16 -4.18 4.12 -25.47
C LYS A 16 -4.47 5.44 -24.73
N THR A 17 -4.61 6.53 -25.47
CA THR A 17 -4.92 7.86 -24.92
C THR A 17 -6.35 7.90 -24.36
N ALA A 18 -7.33 7.41 -25.11
CA ALA A 18 -8.72 7.32 -24.67
C ALA A 18 -8.88 6.45 -23.42
N LYS A 19 -8.24 5.27 -23.40
CA LYS A 19 -8.21 4.38 -22.24
C LYS A 19 -7.60 5.08 -21.01
N ARG A 20 -6.48 5.80 -21.18
CA ARG A 20 -5.86 6.53 -20.06
C ARG A 20 -6.79 7.63 -19.52
N ARG A 21 -7.44 8.41 -20.39
CA ARG A 21 -8.41 9.44 -19.98
C ARG A 21 -9.58 8.85 -19.22
N PHE A 22 -10.17 7.76 -19.73
CA PHE A 22 -11.26 7.05 -19.07
C PHE A 22 -10.86 6.57 -17.67
N LEU A 23 -9.69 5.95 -17.53
CA LEU A 23 -9.19 5.48 -16.24
C LEU A 23 -8.91 6.64 -15.26
N GLN A 24 -8.45 7.78 -15.76
CA GLN A 24 -8.18 8.98 -14.95
C GLN A 24 -9.46 9.59 -14.39
N GLN A 25 -10.46 9.79 -15.24
CA GLN A 25 -11.77 10.28 -14.83
C GLN A 25 -12.42 9.35 -13.79
N ASN A 26 -12.37 8.04 -14.00
CA ASN A 26 -12.87 7.07 -13.03
C ASN A 26 -12.13 7.14 -11.68
N LEU A 27 -10.83 7.38 -11.69
CA LEU A 27 -10.03 7.53 -10.47
C LEU A 27 -10.40 8.82 -9.72
N GLU A 28 -10.57 9.93 -10.42
CA GLU A 28 -11.02 11.21 -9.85
C GLU A 28 -12.42 11.09 -9.22
N ILE A 29 -13.38 10.47 -9.94
CA ILE A 29 -14.73 10.20 -9.43
C ILE A 29 -14.66 9.38 -8.13
N ARG A 30 -13.84 8.33 -8.09
CA ARG A 30 -13.68 7.47 -6.90
C ARG A 30 -13.01 8.19 -5.73
N GLN A 31 -12.10 9.13 -5.99
CA GLN A 31 -11.46 9.95 -4.97
C GLN A 31 -12.43 10.98 -4.36
N GLN A 32 -13.31 11.55 -5.18
CA GLN A 32 -14.34 12.49 -4.74
C GLN A 32 -15.51 11.82 -4.00
N CYS A 33 -15.69 10.52 -4.20
CA CYS A 33 -16.77 9.75 -3.59
C CYS A 33 -16.54 9.55 -2.07
N ARG A 34 -17.22 10.38 -1.26
CA ARG A 34 -17.16 10.37 0.23
C ARG A 34 -17.54 9.03 0.86
N THR A 35 -18.29 8.18 0.15
CA THR A 35 -18.80 6.90 0.67
C THR A 35 -17.80 5.74 0.54
N SER A 36 -16.76 5.86 -0.29
CA SER A 36 -15.71 4.83 -0.40
C SER A 36 -14.39 5.29 0.25
N LYS A 37 -14.42 5.53 1.57
CA LYS A 37 -13.21 5.84 2.36
C LYS A 37 -12.10 4.80 2.15
N GLN A 38 -12.45 3.56 1.78
CA GLN A 38 -11.48 2.48 1.52
C GLN A 38 -10.85 2.51 0.12
N LEU A 39 -11.54 2.93 -0.95
CA LEU A 39 -11.00 2.90 -2.31
C LEU A 39 -10.30 4.20 -2.71
N SER A 40 -10.77 5.35 -2.22
CA SER A 40 -10.11 6.66 -2.38
C SER A 40 -8.69 6.67 -1.80
N HIS A 41 -8.44 5.88 -0.75
CA HIS A 41 -7.11 5.69 -0.19
C HIS A 41 -6.22 4.77 -1.03
N CYS A 42 -6.72 3.93 -1.92
CA CYS A 42 -5.90 2.84 -2.46
C CYS A 42 -4.96 3.23 -3.61
N ARG A 43 -5.19 4.34 -4.36
CA ARG A 43 -4.31 4.75 -5.47
C ARG A 43 -4.27 6.26 -5.70
N ARG A 44 -3.05 6.81 -5.78
CA ARG A 44 -2.77 8.19 -6.21
C ARG A 44 -2.64 8.35 -7.72
N SER A 45 -2.40 7.26 -8.44
CA SER A 45 -2.26 7.27 -9.89
C SER A 45 -2.67 5.94 -10.50
N ILE A 46 -2.90 5.91 -11.83
CA ILE A 46 -3.29 4.74 -12.62
C ILE A 46 -2.09 3.80 -12.89
N SER A 47 -0.92 4.05 -12.30
CA SER A 47 0.26 3.20 -12.51
C SER A 47 0.10 1.82 -11.89
N ILE A 48 0.99 0.90 -12.28
CA ILE A 48 1.22 -0.34 -11.54
C ILE A 48 1.56 0.02 -10.09
N ASP A 49 0.95 -0.70 -9.15
CA ASP A 49 1.19 -0.49 -7.72
C ASP A 49 2.66 -0.76 -7.39
N PRO A 50 3.35 0.17 -6.68
CA PRO A 50 4.72 -0.04 -6.22
C PRO A 50 4.99 -1.39 -5.55
N ILE A 51 4.01 -1.93 -4.82
CA ILE A 51 4.15 -3.22 -4.13
C ILE A 51 4.48 -4.36 -5.10
N LEU A 52 4.04 -4.28 -6.35
CA LEU A 52 4.22 -5.35 -7.33
C LEU A 52 5.65 -5.40 -7.89
N TRP A 53 6.34 -4.26 -7.99
CA TRP A 53 7.67 -4.20 -8.61
C TRP A 53 8.80 -3.85 -7.64
N LEU A 54 8.51 -3.21 -6.49
CA LEU A 54 9.53 -2.90 -5.49
C LEU A 54 10.19 -4.18 -4.96
N PRO A 55 11.51 -4.16 -4.70
CA PRO A 55 12.23 -5.32 -4.20
C PRO A 55 11.84 -5.59 -2.74
N MET A 56 11.19 -6.72 -2.52
CA MET A 56 10.78 -7.22 -1.20
C MET A 56 10.62 -8.74 -1.25
N SER A 57 10.69 -9.39 -0.09
CA SER A 57 10.45 -10.83 0.02
C SER A 57 8.99 -11.19 -0.33
N LYS A 58 8.73 -12.47 -0.61
CA LYS A 58 7.38 -12.96 -0.90
C LYS A 58 6.42 -12.72 0.28
N SER A 59 6.89 -12.89 1.51
CA SER A 59 6.11 -12.69 2.73
C SER A 59 5.79 -11.21 2.99
N GLU A 60 6.77 -10.31 2.82
CA GLU A 60 6.53 -8.86 2.92
C GLU A 60 5.53 -8.38 1.88
N ARG A 61 5.68 -8.81 0.62
CA ARG A 61 4.74 -8.48 -0.45
C ARG A 61 3.33 -8.96 -0.13
N SER A 62 3.19 -10.22 0.32
CA SER A 62 1.91 -10.78 0.75
C SER A 62 1.27 -9.94 1.86
N ARG A 63 2.03 -9.54 2.88
CA ARG A 63 1.53 -8.67 3.96
C ARG A 63 1.10 -7.30 3.46
N CYS A 64 1.86 -6.66 2.57
CA CYS A 64 1.51 -5.36 2.00
C CYS A 64 0.21 -5.45 1.17
N ILE A 65 0.07 -6.49 0.34
CA ILE A 65 -1.15 -6.76 -0.45
C ILE A 65 -2.35 -6.98 0.48
N ARG A 66 -2.21 -7.86 1.48
CA ARG A 66 -3.29 -8.12 2.47
C ARG A 66 -3.68 -6.85 3.23
N ARG A 67 -2.73 -5.96 3.54
CA ARG A 67 -3.03 -4.64 4.14
C ARG A 67 -3.85 -3.76 3.21
N ARG A 68 -3.43 -3.62 1.93
CA ARG A 68 -4.16 -2.81 0.94
C ARG A 68 -5.58 -3.31 0.68
N LEU A 69 -5.77 -4.63 0.65
CA LEU A 69 -7.08 -5.24 0.46
C LEU A 69 -7.98 -5.17 1.70
N GLY A 70 -7.46 -4.68 2.84
CA GLY A 70 -8.20 -4.63 4.10
C GLY A 70 -8.38 -6.00 4.78
N TRP A 71 -7.69 -7.04 4.31
CA TRP A 71 -7.89 -8.42 4.75
C TRP A 71 -7.38 -8.71 6.17
N LEU A 72 -6.36 -7.97 6.63
CA LEU A 72 -5.73 -8.24 7.94
C LEU A 72 -6.66 -8.03 9.15
N LEU A 73 -7.87 -7.46 8.97
CA LEU A 73 -8.85 -7.23 10.03
C LEU A 73 -10.31 -7.40 9.55
N GLY A 74 -10.52 -8.10 8.42
CA GLY A 74 -11.82 -8.17 7.72
C GLY A 74 -12.69 -9.37 8.07
N GLY A 75 -12.58 -9.91 9.30
CA GLY A 75 -13.31 -11.11 9.74
C GLY A 75 -14.19 -10.86 10.97
N LYS A 76 -14.71 -11.94 11.58
CA LYS A 76 -15.41 -11.86 12.88
C LYS A 76 -14.47 -11.18 13.90
N PRO A 77 -14.96 -10.23 14.71
CA PRO A 77 -14.17 -9.62 15.76
C PRO A 77 -13.55 -10.70 16.65
N ARG A 78 -12.23 -10.64 16.82
CA ARG A 78 -11.47 -11.52 17.71
C ARG A 78 -10.90 -10.68 18.85
N PRO A 79 -10.81 -11.22 20.07
CA PRO A 79 -10.09 -10.54 21.14
C PRO A 79 -8.64 -10.35 20.74
N CYS A 80 -8.04 -9.25 21.14
CA CYS A 80 -6.63 -8.99 20.91
C CYS A 80 -5.79 -9.92 21.82
N PRO A 81 -4.81 -10.67 21.28
CA PRO A 81 -3.93 -11.51 22.10
C PRO A 81 -3.19 -10.75 23.21
N LYS A 82 -2.86 -9.47 22.97
CA LYS A 82 -2.22 -8.59 23.98
C LYS A 82 -3.21 -7.98 24.98
N HIS A 83 -4.48 -7.86 24.60
CA HIS A 83 -5.52 -7.22 25.39
C HIS A 83 -6.82 -8.01 25.26
N PRO A 84 -7.00 -9.12 26.01
CA PRO A 84 -8.12 -10.04 25.83
C PRO A 84 -9.51 -9.40 25.99
N THR A 85 -9.58 -8.29 26.72
CA THR A 85 -10.81 -7.51 26.96
C THR A 85 -11.21 -6.60 25.78
N GLN A 86 -10.34 -6.43 24.78
CA GLN A 86 -10.56 -5.54 23.64
C GLN A 86 -10.62 -6.32 22.33
N GLN A 87 -11.56 -5.95 21.47
CA GLN A 87 -11.67 -6.52 20.12
C GLN A 87 -10.60 -5.95 19.19
N LEU A 88 -9.94 -6.82 18.44
CA LEU A 88 -8.93 -6.48 17.44
C LEU A 88 -9.58 -5.80 16.23
N SER A 89 -9.78 -4.49 16.34
CA SER A 89 -10.22 -3.60 15.25
C SER A 89 -9.05 -2.87 14.60
N LYS A 90 -9.29 -2.14 13.49
CA LYS A 90 -8.27 -1.29 12.85
C LYS A 90 -7.72 -0.24 13.81
N ASN A 91 -8.60 0.45 14.53
CA ASN A 91 -8.22 1.50 15.47
C ASN A 91 -7.49 0.89 16.68
N HIS A 92 -7.99 -0.22 17.21
CA HIS A 92 -7.30 -0.92 18.30
C HIS A 92 -5.90 -1.34 17.86
N ALA A 93 -5.73 -1.89 16.65
CA ALA A 93 -4.42 -2.31 16.17
C ALA A 93 -3.43 -1.14 16.03
N ILE A 94 -3.90 0.05 15.60
CA ILE A 94 -3.08 1.26 15.52
C ILE A 94 -2.52 1.63 16.91
N ASN A 95 -3.37 1.61 17.93
CA ASN A 95 -2.98 1.94 19.30
C ASN A 95 -2.16 0.83 19.96
N CYS A 96 -2.58 -0.43 19.80
CA CYS A 96 -1.96 -1.62 20.37
C CYS A 96 -0.52 -1.84 19.87
N LEU A 97 -0.24 -1.46 18.62
CA LEU A 97 1.11 -1.50 18.04
C LEU A 97 1.82 -0.16 18.07
N ASP A 98 1.20 0.88 18.62
CA ASP A 98 1.77 2.23 18.73
C ASP A 98 2.29 2.76 17.38
N MET A 99 1.45 2.62 16.35
CA MET A 99 1.87 2.85 14.97
C MET A 99 2.28 4.30 14.71
N HIS A 100 1.61 5.27 15.34
CA HIS A 100 1.90 6.69 15.15
C HIS A 100 3.33 7.05 15.57
N ARG A 101 3.70 6.69 16.81
CA ARG A 101 5.05 6.95 17.33
C ARG A 101 6.10 6.21 16.54
N ARG A 102 5.89 4.92 16.28
CA ARG A 102 6.86 4.08 15.54
C ARG A 102 7.09 4.58 14.11
N LEU A 103 6.04 5.03 13.42
CA LEU A 103 6.11 5.48 12.03
C LEU A 103 6.48 6.96 11.88
N PHE A 104 6.67 7.69 12.98
CA PHE A 104 6.87 9.14 12.99
C PHE A 104 5.74 9.88 12.25
N MET A 105 4.50 9.52 12.58
CA MET A 105 3.28 10.06 11.95
C MET A 105 2.40 10.75 12.99
N PRO A 106 1.84 11.94 12.69
CA PRO A 106 0.97 12.64 13.62
C PRO A 106 -0.34 11.87 13.86
N GLU A 107 -0.92 12.01 15.04
CA GLU A 107 -2.19 11.36 15.44
C GLU A 107 -3.40 11.79 14.58
N THR A 108 -3.28 12.92 13.88
CA THR A 108 -4.30 13.40 12.94
C THR A 108 -4.51 12.45 11.75
N VAL A 109 -3.53 11.60 11.43
CA VAL A 109 -3.62 10.64 10.32
C VAL A 109 -4.32 9.36 10.76
N GLN A 110 -5.59 9.21 10.41
CA GLN A 110 -6.45 8.10 10.84
C GLN A 110 -5.88 6.68 10.62
N ASP A 111 -5.09 6.47 9.56
CA ASP A 111 -4.43 5.18 9.29
C ASP A 111 -2.99 5.42 8.81
N PRO A 112 -2.02 5.52 9.74
CA PRO A 112 -0.64 5.88 9.40
C PRO A 112 0.03 4.85 8.48
N LEU A 113 -0.29 3.57 8.68
CA LEU A 113 0.27 2.47 7.88
C LEU A 113 -0.23 2.52 6.44
N SER A 114 -1.54 2.64 6.23
CA SER A 114 -2.10 2.73 4.88
C SER A 114 -1.67 4.03 4.20
N PHE A 115 -1.61 5.15 4.94
CA PHE A 115 -1.10 6.41 4.42
C PHE A 115 0.32 6.27 3.85
N LEU A 116 1.24 5.65 4.59
CA LEU A 116 2.60 5.43 4.12
C LEU A 116 2.65 4.48 2.93
N LEU A 117 1.92 3.36 2.95
CA LEU A 117 1.88 2.46 1.79
C LEU A 117 1.40 3.17 0.51
N ASN A 118 0.58 4.21 0.62
CA ASN A 118 0.17 5.04 -0.52
C ASN A 118 1.22 6.04 -1.00
N MET A 119 2.21 6.36 -0.16
CA MET A 119 3.36 7.19 -0.49
C MET A 119 4.49 6.40 -1.17
N LEU A 120 4.36 5.07 -1.33
CA LEU A 120 5.44 4.24 -1.86
C LEU A 120 5.99 4.80 -3.18
N PRO A 121 7.32 4.70 -3.40
CA PRO A 121 7.93 5.24 -4.61
C PRO A 121 7.29 4.66 -5.87
N LEU A 122 6.78 5.53 -6.74
CA LEU A 122 6.12 5.15 -8.00
C LEU A 122 7.11 5.00 -9.17
N ARG A 123 8.32 5.54 -9.01
CA ARG A 123 9.36 5.56 -10.05
C ARG A 123 10.69 5.14 -9.45
N PRO A 124 11.58 4.55 -10.26
CA PRO A 124 12.90 4.14 -9.81
C PRO A 124 13.83 5.32 -9.49
N SER A 125 13.55 6.53 -9.99
CA SER A 125 14.29 7.72 -9.57
C SER A 125 13.63 8.33 -8.34
N ILE A 126 14.31 8.20 -7.20
CA ILE A 126 13.89 8.76 -5.91
C ILE A 126 14.92 9.80 -5.47
N PRO A 127 14.51 11.00 -5.04
CA PRO A 127 15.43 11.97 -4.44
C PRO A 127 16.11 11.40 -3.17
N PRO A 128 17.39 11.71 -2.89
CA PRO A 128 18.10 11.17 -1.73
C PRO A 128 17.37 11.38 -0.39
N SER A 129 16.75 12.55 -0.19
CA SER A 129 15.96 12.84 1.02
C SER A 129 14.74 11.91 1.20
N SER A 130 14.10 11.55 0.09
CA SER A 130 12.99 10.60 0.07
C SER A 130 13.51 9.17 0.27
N ALA A 131 14.64 8.82 -0.33
CA ALA A 131 15.29 7.53 -0.13
C ALA A 131 15.66 7.32 1.35
N LEU A 132 16.20 8.34 2.02
CA LEU A 132 16.55 8.30 3.44
C LEU A 132 15.32 8.11 4.32
N THR A 133 14.24 8.85 4.03
CA THR A 133 12.96 8.70 4.74
C THR A 133 12.42 7.27 4.63
N TRP A 134 12.49 6.68 3.43
CA TRP A 134 12.07 5.30 3.20
C TRP A 134 13.00 4.28 3.85
N TYR A 135 14.31 4.53 3.83
CA TYR A 135 15.32 3.70 4.47
C TYR A 135 15.05 3.55 5.97
N GLN A 136 14.69 4.65 6.64
CA GLN A 136 14.36 4.66 8.07
C GLN A 136 12.99 4.01 8.36
N ARG A 137 11.97 4.33 7.56
CA ARG A 137 10.58 3.91 7.85
C ARG A 137 10.26 2.49 7.41
N TRP A 138 10.89 1.99 6.35
CA TRP A 138 10.51 0.71 5.76
C TRP A 138 10.67 -0.50 6.69
N PRO A 139 11.78 -0.66 7.45
CA PRO A 139 11.91 -1.77 8.40
C PRO A 139 10.81 -1.77 9.46
N ILE A 140 10.41 -0.58 9.90
CA ILE A 140 9.34 -0.38 10.88
C ILE A 140 7.99 -0.77 10.29
N ILE A 141 7.70 -0.35 9.05
CA ILE A 141 6.49 -0.77 8.32
C ILE A 141 6.43 -2.30 8.21
N CYS A 142 7.54 -2.94 7.82
CA CYS A 142 7.60 -4.39 7.70
C CYS A 142 7.43 -5.10 9.06
N SER A 143 7.99 -4.56 10.15
CA SER A 143 7.80 -5.06 11.52
C SER A 143 6.34 -4.97 11.95
N ILE A 144 5.71 -3.79 11.79
CA ILE A 144 4.30 -3.59 12.14
C ILE A 144 3.40 -4.53 11.35
N LEU A 145 3.63 -4.68 10.04
CA LEU A 145 2.88 -5.63 9.21
C LEU A 145 3.05 -7.07 9.67
N HIS A 146 4.24 -7.43 10.16
CA HIS A 146 4.52 -8.76 10.69
C HIS A 146 3.81 -8.99 12.04
N GLU A 147 3.86 -8.03 12.96
CA GLU A 147 3.17 -8.08 14.25
C GLU A 147 1.64 -8.10 14.07
N LEU A 148 1.11 -7.36 13.09
CA LEU A 148 -0.32 -7.44 12.73
C LEU A 148 -0.72 -8.86 12.30
N ASP A 149 0.13 -9.54 11.52
CA ASP A 149 -0.09 -10.91 11.08
C ASP A 149 -0.13 -11.86 12.29
N GLN A 150 0.78 -11.67 13.25
CA GLN A 150 0.81 -12.44 14.49
C GLN A 150 -0.44 -12.20 15.34
N LEU A 151 -0.85 -10.94 15.54
CA LEU A 151 -2.06 -10.58 16.28
C LEU A 151 -3.32 -11.17 15.63
N HIS A 152 -3.40 -11.15 14.31
CA HIS A 152 -4.56 -11.67 13.58
C HIS A 152 -4.67 -13.20 13.68
N HIS A 153 -3.53 -13.89 13.62
CA HIS A 153 -3.49 -15.35 13.62
C HIS A 153 -3.37 -15.97 15.01
N ASP A 154 -3.12 -15.16 16.04
CA ASP A 154 -2.78 -15.59 17.40
C ASP A 154 -1.65 -16.64 17.40
N LYS A 155 -0.63 -16.37 16.58
CA LYS A 155 0.51 -17.28 16.38
C LYS A 155 1.80 -16.49 16.38
N LEU A 156 2.78 -16.98 17.13
CA LEU A 156 4.16 -16.56 16.98
C LEU A 156 4.68 -17.06 15.64
N ILE A 157 4.83 -16.13 14.69
CA ILE A 157 5.46 -16.39 13.41
C ILE A 157 6.91 -15.91 13.55
N PRO A 158 7.92 -16.80 13.53
CA PRO A 158 9.31 -16.37 13.64
C PRO A 158 9.70 -15.46 12.47
N ALA A 159 10.37 -14.34 12.78
CA ALA A 159 11.01 -13.53 11.75
C ALA A 159 12.24 -14.28 11.25
N LYS A 160 12.21 -14.76 10.00
CA LYS A 160 13.34 -15.51 9.42
C LYS A 160 14.55 -14.63 9.07
N TYR A 161 14.36 -13.31 8.93
CA TYR A 161 15.38 -12.35 8.50
C TYR A 161 15.03 -10.96 9.03
N PRO A 162 16.00 -10.02 9.10
CA PRO A 162 15.71 -8.63 9.40
C PRO A 162 14.70 -8.08 8.38
N HIS A 163 13.73 -7.30 8.88
CA HIS A 163 12.64 -6.79 8.07
C HIS A 163 13.12 -5.76 7.03
N GLY A 164 12.64 -5.89 5.79
CA GLY A 164 12.79 -4.87 4.75
C GLY A 164 14.10 -4.88 3.96
N GLN A 165 15.01 -5.82 4.21
CA GLN A 165 16.39 -5.82 3.69
C GLN A 165 16.50 -5.64 2.17
N LYS A 166 15.65 -6.32 1.39
CA LYS A 166 15.69 -6.21 -0.09
C LYS A 166 15.41 -4.79 -0.57
N LEU A 167 14.50 -4.06 0.09
CA LEU A 167 14.22 -2.68 -0.27
C LEU A 167 15.33 -1.75 0.21
N LEU A 168 15.92 -2.01 1.39
CA LEU A 168 17.04 -1.21 1.89
C LEU A 168 18.25 -1.25 0.97
N ILE A 169 18.63 -2.44 0.50
CA ILE A 169 19.74 -2.64 -0.46
C ILE A 169 19.47 -1.89 -1.77
N TRP A 170 18.21 -1.82 -2.20
CA TRP A 170 17.84 -1.06 -3.38
C TRP A 170 17.86 0.45 -3.11
N LEU A 171 17.35 0.89 -1.97
CA LEU A 171 17.32 2.31 -1.57
C LEU A 171 18.72 2.89 -1.37
N SER A 172 19.69 2.10 -0.92
CA SER A 172 21.08 2.54 -0.73
C SER A 172 21.79 2.94 -2.03
N GLN A 173 21.21 2.64 -3.19
CA GLN A 173 21.71 3.11 -4.49
C GLN A 173 21.40 4.59 -4.75
N PHE A 174 20.53 5.20 -3.93
CA PHE A 174 20.04 6.57 -4.07
C PHE A 174 20.43 7.48 -2.89
N LEU A 175 21.14 6.93 -1.90
CA LEU A 175 21.69 7.65 -0.74
C LEU A 175 23.12 8.08 -1.06
#